data_AF-A0A183NQ26-F1
#
_entry.id   AF-A0A183NQ26-F1
#
_cell.length_a   1.000
_cell.length_b   1.000
_cell.length_c   1.000
_cell.angle_alpha   90.00
_cell.angle_beta   90.00
_cell.angle_gamma   90.00
#
_symmetry.space_group_name_H-M   'P 1'
#
loop_
_entity.id
_entity.type
_entity.pdbx_description
1 polymer ?
#
loop_
_entity_poly.entity_id
_entity_poly.type
_entity_poly.pdbx_seq_one_letter_code
_entity_poly.pdbx_strand_id
1 'polypeptide(L)'
;MAHCVILMSGTLSPLDSLEAELNVQFPLRLEANHVISNSRLLVTTLSHGPNGTRLCATYQHQNTYTFQDEIGAVVVNACRLVPGGVLCFLPSYSLLDKLIQRWEVKS
;
A
#
# COMPACT_ATOMS: atom_id res chain seq x y z
N MET A 1 -28.51 -26.53 2.72
CA MET A 1 -28.70 -25.25 2.01
C MET A 1 -28.65 -24.14 3.04
N ALA A 2 -27.82 -23.12 2.84
CA ALA A 2 -27.84 -21.94 3.69
C ALA A 2 -29.04 -21.07 3.30
N HIS A 3 -29.81 -20.60 4.28
CA HIS A 3 -30.96 -19.72 4.05
C HIS A 3 -30.58 -18.24 4.16
N CYS A 4 -29.39 -17.94 4.68
CA CYS A 4 -28.85 -16.59 4.84
C CYS A 4 -27.32 -16.65 4.83
N VAL A 5 -26.69 -15.68 4.17
CA VAL A 5 -25.24 -15.47 4.16
C VAL A 5 -24.98 -14.05 4.62
N ILE A 6 -24.08 -13.89 5.59
CA ILE A 6 -23.64 -12.60 6.10
C ILE A 6 -22.16 -12.44 5.76
N LEU A 7 -21.82 -11.35 5.05
CA LEU A 7 -20.45 -11.02 4.70
C LEU A 7 -19.95 -9.90 5.62
N MET A 8 -18.85 -10.13 6.31
CA MET A 8 -18.22 -9.15 7.20
C MET A 8 -16.73 -9.06 6.88
N SER A 9 -16.22 -7.85 6.65
CA SER A 9 -14.78 -7.57 6.60
C SER A 9 -14.52 -6.09 6.88
N GLY A 10 -13.35 -5.78 7.43
CA GLY A 10 -12.94 -4.42 7.79
C GLY A 10 -12.51 -3.54 6.61
N THR A 11 -12.40 -4.09 5.40
CA THR A 11 -11.85 -3.39 4.22
C THR A 11 -12.73 -3.52 2.97
N LEU A 12 -14.03 -3.82 3.11
CA LEU A 12 -14.94 -4.01 1.97
C LEU A 12 -15.46 -2.71 1.34
N SER A 13 -15.26 -1.57 1.98
CA SER A 13 -15.72 -0.27 1.48
C SER A 13 -14.85 0.19 0.29
N PRO A 14 -15.45 0.75 -0.79
CA PRO A 14 -16.89 0.91 -1.03
C PRO A 14 -17.55 -0.39 -1.54
N LEU A 15 -18.71 -0.75 -0.97
CA LEU A 15 -19.41 -2.00 -1.30
C LEU A 15 -19.95 -2.09 -2.74
N ASP A 16 -20.03 -0.98 -3.49
CA ASP A 16 -20.58 -0.97 -4.86
C ASP A 16 -19.73 -1.79 -5.83
N SER A 17 -18.40 -1.74 -5.69
CA SER A 17 -17.49 -2.55 -6.51
C SER A 17 -17.68 -4.04 -6.26
N LEU A 18 -17.89 -4.42 -4.99
CA LEU A 18 -18.08 -5.81 -4.60
C LEU A 18 -19.39 -6.40 -5.14
N GLU A 19 -20.48 -5.62 -5.13
CA GLU A 19 -21.76 -6.02 -5.73
C GLU A 19 -21.63 -6.27 -7.23
N ALA A 20 -20.93 -5.37 -7.92
CA ALA A 20 -20.69 -5.49 -9.35
C ALA A 20 -19.85 -6.74 -9.69
N GLU A 21 -18.79 -7.02 -8.92
CA GLU A 21 -17.93 -8.19 -9.12
C GLU A 21 -18.65 -9.51 -8.87
N LEU A 22 -19.49 -9.57 -7.84
CA LEU A 22 -20.25 -10.78 -7.48
C LEU A 22 -21.54 -10.93 -8.27
N ASN A 23 -21.97 -9.88 -8.98
CA ASN A 23 -23.27 -9.79 -9.65
C ASN A 23 -24.44 -10.14 -8.72
N VAL A 24 -24.36 -9.67 -7.47
CA VAL A 24 -25.35 -9.88 -6.41
C VAL A 24 -25.60 -8.54 -5.72
N GLN A 25 -26.87 -8.26 -5.43
CA GLN A 25 -27.24 -7.10 -4.61
C GLN A 25 -27.18 -7.44 -3.12
N PHE A 26 -26.60 -6.56 -2.30
CA PHE A 26 -26.69 -6.67 -0.85
C PHE A 26 -27.84 -5.78 -0.34
N PRO A 27 -29.04 -6.35 -0.07
CA PRO A 27 -30.18 -5.55 0.37
C PRO A 27 -29.99 -4.94 1.76
N LEU A 28 -29.09 -5.51 2.57
CA LEU A 28 -28.69 -5.00 3.87
C LEU A 28 -27.20 -4.66 3.82
N ARG A 29 -26.88 -3.38 3.96
CA ARG A 29 -25.51 -2.85 3.91
C ARG A 29 -25.23 -2.10 5.21
N LEU A 30 -24.04 -2.32 5.76
CA LEU A 30 -23.55 -1.61 6.93
C LEU A 30 -22.07 -1.28 6.72
N GLU A 31 -21.76 -0.02 6.49
CA GLU A 31 -20.39 0.50 6.48
C GLU A 31 -20.19 1.31 7.76
N ALA A 32 -19.45 0.74 8.72
CA ALA A 32 -19.15 1.41 9.97
C ALA A 32 -18.06 2.47 9.76
N ASN A 33 -18.25 3.65 10.35
CA ASN A 33 -17.20 4.66 10.39
C ASN A 33 -16.01 4.16 11.22
N HIS A 34 -14.82 4.63 10.85
CA HIS A 34 -13.58 4.33 11.54
C HIS A 34 -13.64 4.76 13.02
N VAL A 35 -13.41 3.81 13.93
CA VAL A 35 -13.64 3.99 15.37
C VAL A 35 -12.44 4.60 16.11
N ILE A 36 -11.26 4.66 15.49
CA ILE A 36 -10.07 5.23 16.14
C ILE A 36 -9.91 6.73 15.83
N SER A 37 -9.41 7.47 16.82
CA SER A 37 -9.14 8.90 16.72
C SER A 37 -8.04 9.20 15.70
N ASN A 38 -8.15 10.34 15.01
CA ASN A 38 -7.15 10.80 14.02
C ASN A 38 -5.72 10.92 14.60
N SER A 39 -5.56 11.05 15.92
CA SER A 39 -4.26 11.05 16.58
C SER A 39 -3.54 9.70 16.59
N ARG A 40 -4.24 8.61 16.25
CA ARG A 40 -3.70 7.24 16.29
C ARG A 40 -3.43 6.66 14.90
N LEU A 41 -3.75 7.39 13.83
CA LEU A 41 -3.55 6.96 12.45
C LEU A 41 -3.15 8.15 11.58
N LEU A 42 -2.01 8.04 10.93
CA LEU A 42 -1.59 8.96 9.88
C LEU A 42 -1.66 8.25 8.53
N VAL A 43 -2.47 8.78 7.61
CA VAL A 43 -2.51 8.36 6.21
C VAL A 43 -2.01 9.52 5.37
N THR A 44 -0.95 9.30 4.60
CA THR A 44 -0.37 10.32 3.74
C THR A 44 0.09 9.72 2.43
N THR A 45 0.14 10.54 1.40
CA THR A 45 0.75 10.20 0.11
C THR A 45 2.07 10.93 -0.03
N LEU A 46 3.06 10.26 -0.64
CA LEU A 46 4.37 10.85 -0.94
C LEU A 46 4.52 10.93 -2.46
N SER A 47 4.54 12.16 -2.99
CA SER A 47 4.66 12.40 -4.42
C SER A 47 6.11 12.53 -4.90
N HIS A 48 7.02 12.89 -4.00
CA HIS A 48 8.44 13.11 -4.27
C HIS A 48 9.27 12.49 -3.16
N GLY A 49 10.48 12.04 -3.51
CA GLY A 49 11.44 11.54 -2.54
C GLY A 49 12.33 12.65 -1.95
N PRO A 50 13.32 12.26 -1.12
CA PRO A 50 14.18 13.18 -0.38
C PRO A 50 15.01 14.12 -1.26
N ASN A 51 15.32 13.73 -2.50
CA ASN A 51 16.08 14.53 -3.45
C ASN A 51 15.16 15.32 -4.42
N GLY A 52 13.84 15.31 -4.18
CA GLY A 52 12.87 15.99 -5.03
C GLY A 52 12.50 15.22 -6.30
N THR A 53 12.96 13.98 -6.46
CA THR A 53 12.57 13.14 -7.60
C THR A 53 11.11 12.72 -7.45
N ARG A 54 10.30 12.91 -8.51
CA ARG A 54 8.91 12.44 -8.53
C ARG A 54 8.84 10.92 -8.42
N LEU A 55 8.11 10.43 -7.42
CA LEU A 55 7.90 9.00 -7.21
C LEU A 55 6.78 8.52 -8.14
N CYS A 56 7.16 7.85 -9.22
CA CYS A 56 6.25 7.33 -10.24
C CYS A 56 6.58 5.86 -10.51
N ALA A 57 5.81 4.94 -9.92
CA ALA A 57 6.08 3.50 -10.03
C ALA A 57 5.50 2.88 -11.33
N THR A 58 5.61 3.56 -12.48
CA THR A 58 5.22 2.94 -13.76
C THR A 58 6.29 1.99 -14.25
N TYR A 59 5.95 1.06 -15.15
CA TYR A 59 6.89 0.05 -15.67
C TYR A 59 8.20 0.67 -16.19
N GLN A 60 8.12 1.79 -16.90
CA GLN A 60 9.29 2.49 -17.42
C GLN A 60 10.13 3.13 -16.30
N HIS A 61 9.49 3.87 -15.40
CA HIS A 61 10.19 4.64 -14.35
C HIS A 61 10.81 3.74 -13.28
N GLN A 62 10.14 2.65 -12.89
CA GLN A 62 10.66 1.72 -11.87
C GLN A 62 11.99 1.04 -12.29
N ASN A 63 12.29 1.02 -13.58
CA ASN A 63 13.54 0.48 -14.12
C ASN A 63 14.70 1.47 -14.07
N THR A 64 14.45 2.74 -13.75
CA THR A 64 15.49 3.76 -13.65
C THR A 64 16.20 3.68 -12.31
N TYR A 65 17.53 3.83 -12.29
CA TYR A 65 18.28 3.85 -11.03
C TYR A 65 17.88 5.03 -10.15
N THR A 66 17.56 6.18 -10.73
CA THR A 66 17.06 7.34 -9.97
C THR A 66 15.83 6.97 -9.15
N PHE A 67 14.83 6.30 -9.74
CA PHE A 67 13.65 5.87 -8.98
C PHE A 67 14.01 4.86 -7.88
N GLN A 68 14.86 3.88 -8.19
CA GLN A 68 15.23 2.83 -7.24
C GLN A 68 16.01 3.39 -6.04
N ASP A 69 16.97 4.27 -6.29
CA ASP A 69 17.77 4.92 -5.25
C ASP A 69 16.90 5.87 -4.41
N GLU A 70 15.98 6.60 -5.04
CA GLU A 70 15.05 7.50 -4.35
C GLU A 70 14.12 6.74 -3.40
N ILE A 71 13.53 5.63 -3.86
CA ILE A 71 12.70 4.76 -3.01
C ILE A 71 13.53 4.17 -1.86
N GLY A 72 14.79 3.78 -2.12
CA GLY A 72 15.71 3.31 -1.08
C GLY A 72 15.92 4.36 0.00
N ALA A 73 16.14 5.62 -0.40
CA ALA A 73 16.29 6.73 0.53
C ALA A 73 15.01 7.00 1.35
N VAL A 74 13.82 6.91 0.73
CA VAL A 74 12.53 7.00 1.45
C VAL A 74 12.42 5.91 2.52
N VAL A 75 12.71 4.65 2.16
CA VAL A 75 12.61 3.51 3.07
C VAL A 75 13.61 3.65 4.23
N VAL A 76 14.86 4.01 3.95
CA VAL A 76 15.89 4.23 4.99
C VAL A 76 15.44 5.33 5.96
N ASN A 77 14.90 6.44 5.45
CA ASN A 77 14.41 7.52 6.29
C ASN A 77 13.21 7.09 7.15
N ALA A 78 12.27 6.33 6.58
CA ALA A 78 11.15 5.78 7.34
C ALA A 78 11.64 4.85 8.47
N CYS A 79 12.57 3.95 8.18
CA CYS A 79 13.14 3.04 9.18
C CYS A 79 13.89 3.76 10.31
N ARG A 80 14.51 4.91 10.03
CA ARG A 80 15.18 5.74 11.06
C ARG A 80 14.19 6.47 11.97
N LEU A 81 13.03 6.85 11.44
CA LEU A 81 12.03 7.65 12.16
C LEU A 81 11.01 6.81 12.92
N VAL A 82 10.71 5.59 12.46
CA VAL A 82 9.65 4.76 13.02
C VAL A 82 10.23 3.78 14.06
N PRO A 83 9.91 3.95 15.36
CA PRO A 83 10.28 2.98 16.38
C PRO A 83 9.44 1.70 16.25
N GLY A 84 10.06 0.53 16.48
CA GLY A 84 9.35 -0.76 16.50
C GLY A 84 9.31 -1.51 15.17
N GLY A 85 9.80 -0.91 14.09
CA GLY A 85 9.97 -1.55 12.78
C GLY A 85 9.02 -1.02 11.70
N VAL A 86 9.32 -1.37 10.46
CA VAL A 86 8.56 -0.93 9.27
C VAL A 86 8.14 -2.16 8.47
N LEU A 87 6.86 -2.21 8.09
CA LEU A 87 6.33 -3.17 7.14
C LEU A 87 6.12 -2.48 5.79
N CYS A 88 6.81 -2.94 4.75
CA CYS A 88 6.78 -2.35 3.41
C CYS A 88 6.16 -3.34 2.41
N PHE A 89 5.15 -2.90 1.66
CA PHE A 89 4.50 -3.68 0.61
C PHE A 89 4.90 -3.16 -0.77
N LEU A 90 5.26 -4.07 -1.68
CA LEU A 90 5.63 -3.77 -3.06
C LEU A 90 4.62 -4.42 -4.02
N PRO A 91 4.36 -3.83 -5.20
CA PRO A 91 3.41 -4.38 -6.18
C PRO A 91 3.74 -5.77 -6.74
N SER A 92 5.00 -6.23 -6.66
CA SER A 92 5.40 -7.55 -7.13
C SER A 92 6.73 -8.01 -6.52
N TYR A 93 6.94 -9.33 -6.45
CA TYR A 93 8.22 -9.92 -6.07
C TYR A 93 9.34 -9.57 -7.05
N SER A 94 9.04 -9.50 -8.35
CA SER A 94 10.05 -9.11 -9.35
C SER A 94 10.57 -7.69 -9.14
N LEU A 95 9.74 -6.75 -8.66
CA LEU A 95 10.20 -5.43 -8.27
C LEU A 95 10.98 -5.48 -6.96
N LEU A 96 10.52 -6.25 -5.97
CA LEU A 96 11.22 -6.44 -4.71
C LEU A 96 12.66 -6.92 -4.95
N ASP A 97 12.83 -8.00 -5.70
CA ASP A 97 14.15 -8.58 -5.98
C ASP A 97 15.06 -7.59 -6.70
N LYS A 98 14.51 -6.82 -7.64
CA LYS A 98 15.26 -5.78 -8.36
C LYS A 98 15.75 -4.67 -7.43
N LEU A 99 14.89 -4.20 -6.53
CA LEU A 99 15.24 -3.17 -5.56
C LEU A 99 16.29 -3.70 -4.56
N ILE A 100 16.11 -4.93 -4.07
CA ILE A 100 17.09 -5.60 -3.21
C ILE A 100 18.43 -5.71 -3.93
N GLN A 101 18.46 -6.20 -5.17
CA GLN A 101 19.70 -6.30 -5.96
C GLN A 101 20.38 -4.94 -6.19
N ARG A 102 19.60 -3.85 -6.33
CA ARG A 102 20.15 -2.50 -6.47
C ARG A 102 20.77 -2.00 -5.17
N TRP A 103 20.15 -2.30 -4.03
CA TRP A 103 20.55 -1.78 -2.73
C TRP A 103 21.55 -2.66 -1.97
N GLU A 104 21.64 -3.94 -2.30
CA GLU A 104 22.63 -4.85 -1.75
C GLU A 104 24.03 -4.41 -2.18
N VAL A 105 24.76 -3.84 -1.23
CA VAL A 105 26.20 -3.66 -1.37
C VAL A 105 26.85 -5.02 -1.11
N LYS A 106 27.40 -5.65 -2.15
CA LYS A 106 28.31 -6.78 -1.95
C LYS A 106 29.49 -6.30 -1.11
N SER A 107 29.52 -6.71 0.16
CA SER A 107 30.67 -6.56 1.04
C SER A 107 31.75 -7.57 0.66
#